data_AF-A0A2W5XTB0-F1
#
_entry.id   AF-A0A2W5XTB0-F1
#
_cell.length_a   1.000
_cell.length_b   1.000
_cell.length_c   1.000
_cell.angle_alpha   90.00
_cell.angle_beta   90.00
_cell.angle_gamma   90.00
#
_symmetry.space_group_name_H-M   'P 1'
#
loop_
_entity.id
_entity.type
_entity.pdbx_description
1 polymer ?
#
loop_
_entity_poly.entity_id
_entity_poly.type
_entity_poly.pdbx_seq_one_letter_code
_entity_poly.pdbx_strand_id
1 'polypeptide(L)'
;MPVTVSARLRALTDDVGSQAAIAELLHVHRSRVSRWLSGGQPDPRNRARIAGLDFVLSRLLDVYERDGAMEWLRGFNAHLDNRRPIDLLREGRALEVAAAIEQAAAGSYS
;
A
#
# COMPACT_ATOMS: atom_id res chain seq x y z
N MET A 1 4.17 0.03 22.78
CA MET A 1 2.86 -0.60 22.53
C MET A 1 2.79 -0.97 21.06
N PRO A 2 2.34 -2.19 20.68
CA PRO A 2 2.16 -2.53 19.27
C PRO A 2 1.07 -1.64 18.67
N VAL A 3 1.34 -1.04 17.51
CA VAL A 3 0.36 -0.22 16.78
C VAL A 3 -0.81 -1.12 16.37
N THR A 4 -2.04 -0.70 16.68
CA THR A 4 -3.23 -1.47 16.31
C THR A 4 -3.45 -1.42 14.80
N VAL A 5 -4.10 -2.45 14.25
CA VAL A 5 -4.41 -2.51 12.82
C VAL A 5 -5.31 -1.34 12.41
N SER A 6 -6.23 -0.92 13.28
CA SER A 6 -7.11 0.23 13.04
C SER A 6 -6.36 1.58 13.04
N ALA A 7 -5.36 1.76 13.92
CA ALA A 7 -4.54 2.95 13.93
C ALA A 7 -3.70 3.07 12.65
N ARG A 8 -3.04 1.97 12.23
CA ARG A 8 -2.33 1.89 10.96
C ARG A 8 -3.25 2.19 9.78
N LEU A 9 -4.42 1.55 9.73
CA LEU A 9 -5.38 1.75 8.63
C LEU A 9 -5.88 3.21 8.57
N ARG A 10 -5.98 3.89 9.71
CA ARG A 10 -6.33 5.31 9.77
C ARG A 10 -5.24 6.18 9.16
N ALA A 11 -3.98 5.99 9.56
CA ALA A 11 -2.85 6.71 8.97
C ALA A 11 -2.79 6.53 7.44
N LEU A 12 -2.89 5.27 6.97
CA LEU A 12 -3.01 4.96 5.55
C LEU A 12 -4.17 5.69 4.86
N THR A 13 -5.34 5.77 5.52
CA THR A 13 -6.51 6.45 4.96
C THR A 13 -6.24 7.95 4.80
N ASP A 14 -5.53 8.55 5.74
CA ASP A 14 -5.17 9.98 5.70
C ASP A 14 -4.11 10.24 4.61
N ASP A 15 -3.11 9.35 4.50
CA ASP A 15 -2.03 9.40 3.51
C ASP A 15 -2.51 9.19 2.07
N VAL A 16 -3.51 8.34 1.86
CA VAL A 16 -4.11 8.12 0.53
C VAL A 16 -5.27 9.09 0.27
N GLY A 17 -5.93 9.58 1.33
CA GLY A 17 -6.96 10.62 1.30
C GLY A 17 -8.40 10.12 1.39
N SER A 18 -8.67 8.82 1.23
CA SER A 18 -10.01 8.28 1.44
C SER A 18 -10.07 6.78 1.73
N GLN A 19 -11.13 6.36 2.44
CA GLN A 19 -11.43 4.94 2.64
C GLN A 19 -11.73 4.21 1.33
N ALA A 20 -12.25 4.92 0.32
CA ALA A 20 -12.56 4.35 -0.98
C ALA A 20 -11.27 3.99 -1.74
N ALA A 21 -10.26 4.86 -1.71
CA ALA A 21 -8.96 4.58 -2.31
C ALA A 21 -8.23 3.43 -1.59
N ILE A 22 -8.33 3.33 -0.26
CA ILE A 22 -7.81 2.17 0.48
C ILE A 22 -8.53 0.87 0.10
N ALA A 23 -9.85 0.93 -0.08
CA ALA A 23 -10.64 -0.22 -0.52
C ALA A 23 -10.22 -0.69 -1.92
N GLU A 24 -9.95 0.25 -2.84
CA GLU A 24 -9.42 -0.03 -4.17
C GLU A 24 -8.03 -0.70 -4.10
N LEU A 25 -7.10 -0.12 -3.32
CA LEU A 25 -5.74 -0.63 -3.13
C LEU A 25 -5.74 -2.07 -2.60
N LEU A 26 -6.50 -2.31 -1.54
CA LEU A 26 -6.60 -3.63 -0.89
C LEU A 26 -7.51 -4.62 -1.64
N HIS A 27 -8.21 -4.17 -2.68
CA HIS A 27 -9.22 -4.93 -3.42
C HIS A 27 -10.29 -5.52 -2.49
N VAL A 28 -10.89 -4.66 -1.68
CA VAL A 28 -11.97 -5.01 -0.75
C VAL A 28 -13.13 -4.04 -0.88
N HIS A 29 -14.29 -4.44 -0.37
CA HIS A 29 -15.43 -3.53 -0.30
C HIS A 29 -15.19 -2.42 0.75
N ARG A 30 -15.57 -1.17 0.45
CA ARG A 30 -15.40 -0.01 1.36
C ARG A 30 -15.98 -0.25 2.76
N SER A 31 -17.09 -0.99 2.87
CA SER A 31 -17.68 -1.32 4.17
C SER A 31 -16.75 -2.15 5.07
N ARG A 32 -15.84 -2.94 4.50
CA ARG A 32 -14.80 -3.65 5.29
C ARG A 32 -13.82 -2.68 5.90
N VAL A 33 -13.34 -1.69 5.12
CA VAL A 33 -12.44 -0.64 5.60
C VAL A 33 -13.11 0.15 6.73
N SER A 34 -14.35 0.57 6.54
CA SER A 34 -15.14 1.25 7.58
C SER A 34 -15.27 0.40 8.85
N ARG A 35 -15.63 -0.89 8.72
CA ARG A 35 -15.72 -1.82 9.85
C ARG A 35 -14.39 -1.94 10.59
N TRP A 36 -13.26 -1.99 9.88
CA TRP A 36 -11.94 -2.11 10.49
C TRP A 36 -11.50 -0.85 11.23
N LEU A 37 -11.82 0.33 10.69
CA LEU A 37 -11.58 1.61 11.36
C LEU A 37 -12.38 1.76 12.66
N SER A 38 -13.59 1.17 12.72
CA SER A 38 -14.44 1.13 13.91
C SER A 38 -14.07 0.01 14.91
N GLY A 39 -12.90 -0.62 14.77
CA GLY A 39 -12.40 -1.64 15.70
C GLY A 39 -12.73 -3.09 15.31
N GLY A 40 -13.37 -3.30 14.16
CA GLY A 40 -13.53 -4.64 13.61
C GLY A 40 -12.18 -5.23 13.22
N GLN A 41 -11.94 -6.49 13.58
CA GLN A 41 -10.65 -7.10 13.33
C GLN A 41 -10.60 -7.76 11.94
N PRO A 42 -9.66 -7.38 11.04
CA PRO A 42 -9.50 -8.05 9.75
C PRO A 42 -9.09 -9.51 9.92
N ASP A 43 -9.31 -10.36 8.92
CA ASP A 43 -8.70 -11.70 8.91
C ASP A 43 -7.17 -11.63 8.74
N PRO A 44 -6.42 -12.74 8.97
CA PRO A 44 -4.96 -12.74 8.86
C PRO A 44 -4.43 -12.26 7.50
N ARG A 45 -5.11 -12.61 6.40
CA ARG A 45 -4.70 -12.24 5.04
C ARG A 45 -4.82 -10.73 4.84
N ASN A 46 -5.93 -10.14 5.26
CA ASN A 46 -6.14 -8.70 5.16
C ASN A 46 -5.24 -7.91 6.14
N ARG A 47 -4.94 -8.46 7.33
CA ARG A 47 -3.92 -7.85 8.21
C ARG A 47 -2.55 -7.78 7.54
N ALA A 48 -2.11 -8.86 6.90
CA ALA A 48 -0.83 -8.90 6.19
C ALA A 48 -0.81 -7.90 5.01
N ARG A 49 -1.90 -7.83 4.24
CA ARG A 49 -2.04 -6.84 3.15
C ARG A 49 -2.01 -5.40 3.64
N ILE A 50 -2.69 -5.08 4.74
CA ILE A 50 -2.66 -3.74 5.35
C ILE A 50 -1.24 -3.39 5.80
N ALA A 51 -0.53 -4.33 6.45
CA ALA A 51 0.86 -4.11 6.85
C ALA A 51 1.81 -3.94 5.66
N GLY A 52 1.61 -4.72 4.59
CA GLY A 52 2.39 -4.60 3.35
C GLY A 52 2.13 -3.28 2.63
N LEU A 53 0.88 -2.84 2.57
CA LEU A 53 0.51 -1.55 1.97
C LEU A 53 1.11 -0.38 2.75
N ASP A 54 1.01 -0.39 4.08
CA ASP A 54 1.65 0.59 4.98
C ASP A 54 3.14 0.71 4.68
N PHE A 55 3.85 -0.42 4.71
CA PHE A 55 5.28 -0.48 4.45
C PHE A 55 5.71 0.04 3.08
N VAL A 56 4.95 -0.27 2.03
CA VAL A 56 5.23 0.18 0.67
C VAL A 56 4.88 1.65 0.48
N LEU A 57 3.74 2.10 1.00
CA LEU A 57 3.31 3.48 0.84
C LEU A 57 4.25 4.44 1.58
N SER A 58 4.71 4.10 2.80
CA SER A 58 5.71 4.92 3.50
C SER A 58 6.96 5.13 2.64
N ARG A 59 7.50 4.08 2.02
CA ARG A 59 8.66 4.18 1.12
C ARG A 59 8.40 5.01 -0.12
N LEU A 60 7.23 4.85 -0.73
CA LEU A 60 6.88 5.65 -1.90
C LEU A 60 6.77 7.12 -1.54
N LEU A 61 6.20 7.44 -0.38
CA LEU A 61 6.05 8.82 0.08
C LEU A 61 7.36 9.48 0.51
N ASP A 62 8.40 8.69 0.81
CA ASP A 62 9.76 9.21 1.01
C ASP A 62 10.41 9.70 -0.30
N VAL A 63 9.93 9.24 -1.45
CA VAL A 63 10.51 9.50 -2.79
C VAL A 63 9.59 10.37 -3.66
N TYR A 64 8.29 10.17 -3.55
CA TYR A 64 7.26 10.79 -4.39
C TYR A 64 6.23 11.50 -3.53
N GLU A 65 5.67 12.58 -4.05
CA GLU A 65 4.42 13.11 -3.50
C GLU A 65 3.27 12.10 -3.68
N ARG A 66 2.19 12.30 -2.92
CA ARG A 66 1.02 11.41 -2.89
C ARG A 66 0.54 10.98 -4.28
N ASP A 67 0.36 11.93 -5.19
CA ASP A 67 -0.17 11.64 -6.53
C ASP A 67 0.81 10.79 -7.34
N GLY A 68 2.11 11.08 -7.25
CA GLY A 68 3.17 10.28 -7.88
C GLY A 68 3.27 8.87 -7.30
N ALA A 69 3.15 8.71 -5.98
CA ALA A 69 3.11 7.39 -5.34
C ALA A 69 1.92 6.56 -5.84
N MET A 70 0.76 7.18 -5.99
CA MET A 70 -0.45 6.52 -6.49
C MET A 70 -0.36 6.17 -7.98
N GLU A 71 0.26 7.04 -8.79
CA GLU A 71 0.55 6.75 -10.20
C GLU A 71 1.52 5.59 -10.32
N TRP A 72 2.59 5.57 -9.54
CA TRP A 72 3.59 4.50 -9.53
C TRP A 72 2.96 3.14 -9.17
N LEU A 73 2.07 3.09 -8.17
CA LEU A 73 1.37 1.86 -7.78
C LEU A 73 0.44 1.31 -8.86
N ARG A 74 -0.20 2.20 -9.64
CA ARG A 74 -1.14 1.85 -10.70
C ARG A 74 -0.48 1.61 -12.05
N GLY A 75 0.70 2.20 -12.27
CA GLY A 75 1.49 2.07 -13.49
C GLY A 75 2.13 0.68 -13.64
N PHE A 76 2.53 0.37 -14.87
CA PHE A 76 3.36 -0.81 -15.13
C PHE A 76 4.80 -0.52 -14.74
N ASN A 77 5.45 -1.49 -14.09
CA ASN A 77 6.82 -1.33 -13.62
C ASN A 77 7.75 -2.37 -14.27
N ALA A 78 8.80 -1.89 -14.93
CA ALA A 78 9.79 -2.74 -15.62
C ALA A 78 10.59 -3.63 -14.67
N HIS A 79 10.83 -3.18 -13.43
CA HIS A 79 11.50 -3.97 -12.38
C HIS A 79 10.59 -5.09 -11.81
N LEU A 80 9.31 -5.11 -12.20
CA LEU A 80 8.31 -6.08 -11.75
C LEU A 80 7.72 -6.85 -12.94
N ASP A 81 8.53 -7.17 -13.95
CA ASP A 81 8.14 -7.90 -15.16
C ASP A 81 6.94 -7.26 -15.89
N ASN A 82 6.91 -5.92 -15.97
CA ASN A 82 5.78 -5.15 -16.52
C ASN A 82 4.45 -5.47 -15.85
N ARG A 83 4.47 -5.73 -14.53
CA ARG A 83 3.26 -5.84 -13.71
C ARG A 83 3.01 -4.55 -12.97
N ARG A 84 1.75 -4.35 -12.56
CA ARG A 84 1.39 -3.23 -11.70
C ARG A 84 1.71 -3.57 -10.24
N PRO A 85 2.43 -2.71 -9.50
CA PRO A 85 2.74 -2.94 -8.10
C PRO A 85 1.52 -3.21 -7.22
N ILE A 86 0.39 -2.54 -7.49
CA ILE A 86 -0.88 -2.74 -6.78
C ILE A 86 -1.37 -4.20 -6.84
N ASP A 87 -1.15 -4.90 -7.95
CA ASP A 87 -1.58 -6.29 -8.12
C ASP A 87 -0.71 -7.24 -7.30
N LEU A 88 0.60 -6.96 -7.21
CA LEU A 88 1.53 -7.68 -6.34
C LEU A 88 1.22 -7.47 -4.85
N LEU A 89 0.85 -6.26 -4.44
CA LEU A 89 0.41 -5.98 -3.07
C LEU A 89 -0.85 -6.79 -2.71
N ARG A 90 -1.79 -6.93 -3.65
CA ARG A 90 -2.98 -7.77 -3.46
C ARG A 90 -2.62 -9.25 -3.32
N GLU A 91 -1.56 -9.70 -3.97
CA GLU A 91 -1.00 -11.07 -3.82
C GLU A 91 -0.20 -11.26 -2.52
N GLY A 92 0.09 -10.18 -1.77
CA GLY A 92 0.91 -10.23 -0.56
C GLY A 92 2.42 -10.14 -0.84
N ARG A 93 2.82 -9.79 -2.06
CA ARG A 93 4.22 -9.68 -2.51
C ARG A 93 4.82 -8.30 -2.24
N ALA A 94 4.58 -7.76 -1.05
CA ALA A 94 4.98 -6.39 -0.70
C ALA A 94 6.50 -6.18 -0.67
N LEU A 95 7.28 -7.20 -0.32
CA LEU A 95 8.74 -7.12 -0.30
C LEU A 95 9.32 -6.96 -1.71
N GLU A 96 8.71 -7.60 -2.70
CA GLU A 96 9.10 -7.48 -4.10
C GLU A 96 8.87 -6.05 -4.62
N VAL A 97 7.71 -5.49 -4.28
CA VAL A 97 7.39 -4.10 -4.60
C VAL A 97 8.36 -3.14 -3.92
N ALA A 98 8.69 -3.35 -2.64
CA ALA A 98 9.67 -2.54 -1.94
C ALA A 98 11.06 -2.61 -2.59
N ALA A 99 11.52 -3.79 -2.99
CA ALA A 99 12.79 -3.92 -3.70
C ALA A 99 12.80 -3.16 -5.03
N ALA A 100 11.69 -3.14 -5.77
CA ALA A 100 11.58 -2.34 -7.00
C ALA A 100 11.62 -0.83 -6.73
N ILE A 101 11.10 -0.35 -5.59
CA ILE A 101 11.21 1.07 -5.19
C ILE A 101 12.68 1.43 -4.95
N GLU A 102 13.42 0.61 -4.21
CA GLU A 102 14.85 0.84 -3.95
C GLU A 102 15.66 0.88 -5.26
N GLN A 103 15.35 -0.02 -6.22
CA GLN A 103 16.01 -0.02 -7.53
C GLN A 103 15.68 1.23 -8.35
N ALA A 104 14.42 1.66 -8.36
CA ALA A 104 13.99 2.87 -9.06
C ALA A 104 14.65 4.12 -8.46
N ALA A 105 14.75 4.18 -7.13
CA ALA A 105 15.43 5.27 -6.43
C ALA A 105 16.93 5.27 -6.76
N ALA A 106 17.61 4.12 -6.69
CA ALA A 106 19.03 4.02 -7.01
C ALA A 106 19.36 4.42 -8.46
N GLY A 107 18.50 4.08 -9.42
CA GLY A 107 18.64 4.48 -10.82
C GLY A 107 18.43 5.97 -11.08
N SER A 108 17.72 6.68 -10.19
CA SER A 108 17.50 8.13 -10.29
C SER A 108 18.69 8.96 -9.80
N TYR A 109 19.63 8.38 -9.06
CA TYR A 109 20.81 9.06 -8.51
C TYR A 109 22.08 8.87 -9.37
N SER A 110 21.99 8.16 -10.50
CA SER A 110 23.11 7.94 -11.44
C SER A 110 22.97 8.81 -12.68
#